data_AF-A0A8S0YSN0-F1
#
_entry.id   AF-A0A8S0YSN0-F1
#
_cell.length_a   1.000
_cell.length_b   1.000
_cell.length_c   1.000
_cell.angle_alpha   90.00
_cell.angle_beta   90.00
_cell.angle_gamma   90.00
#
_symmetry.space_group_name_H-M   'P 1'
#
loop_
_entity.id
_entity.type
_entity.pdbx_description
1 polymer ?
#
loop_
_entity_poly.entity_id
_entity_poly.type
_entity_poly.pdbx_seq_one_letter_code
_entity_poly.pdbx_strand_id
1 'polypeptide(L)'
;MGGSRRLVLYYMDFIELVADVSFRENLQNFWKYQADDTVKDLNLLELALAVHPNWTLDVTLSQKEANVIWHPVMTEVGMCLTFNSLYAEFQYMRQDMKWIPQPLLQCHYHSGQCYVRVDSQSTAVRYFVHSPYEISTAISNPTGEVLPGEELVIDYKVVEIQASPSVKGLRTEQRRCKYPDEWISDSIRAYSFSLCQMHCRSRMAVMFCGCRPYFHVKGGKK
;
A
#
# COMPACT_ATOMS: atom_id res chain seq x y z
N MET A 1 -20.30 36.78 -9.13
CA MET A 1 -19.12 35.97 -9.53
C MET A 1 -18.39 35.27 -8.37
N GLY A 2 -18.61 35.60 -7.09
CA GLY A 2 -17.88 34.97 -5.97
C GLY A 2 -18.35 33.59 -5.51
N GLY A 3 -19.63 33.22 -5.74
CA GLY A 3 -20.20 31.94 -5.28
C GLY A 3 -19.68 30.71 -6.02
N SER A 4 -19.60 30.78 -7.35
CA SER A 4 -19.09 29.69 -8.20
C SER A 4 -17.61 29.37 -7.91
N ARG A 5 -16.77 30.38 -7.69
CA ARG A 5 -15.36 30.17 -7.32
C ARG A 5 -15.17 29.49 -5.97
N ARG A 6 -16.02 29.79 -4.97
CA ARG A 6 -15.98 29.12 -3.66
C ARG A 6 -16.39 27.65 -3.75
N LEU A 7 -17.39 27.34 -4.56
CA LEU A 7 -17.84 25.97 -4.78
C LEU A 7 -16.75 25.12 -5.45
N VAL A 8 -16.06 25.67 -6.46
CA VAL A 8 -14.93 24.98 -7.11
C VAL A 8 -13.82 24.68 -6.11
N LEU A 9 -13.42 25.66 -5.29
CA LEU A 9 -12.39 25.45 -4.26
C LEU A 9 -12.81 24.37 -3.25
N TYR A 10 -14.07 24.34 -2.84
CA TYR A 10 -14.58 23.34 -1.90
C TYR A 10 -14.39 21.90 -2.41
N TYR A 11 -14.71 21.63 -3.68
CA TYR A 11 -14.53 20.29 -4.25
C TYR A 11 -13.08 20.00 -4.66
N MET A 12 -12.28 21.00 -4.99
CA MET A 12 -10.84 20.81 -5.18
C MET A 12 -10.18 20.35 -3.87
N ASP A 13 -10.48 21.00 -2.74
CA ASP A 13 -10.00 20.58 -1.42
C ASP A 13 -10.43 19.14 -1.09
N PHE A 14 -11.63 18.72 -1.54
CA PHE A 14 -12.12 17.35 -1.34
C PHE A 14 -11.29 16.35 -2.16
N ILE A 15 -11.04 16.66 -3.43
CA ILE A 15 -10.25 15.83 -4.34
C ILE A 15 -8.81 15.69 -3.82
N GLU A 16 -8.19 16.80 -3.39
CA GLU A 16 -6.86 16.79 -2.78
C GLU A 16 -6.83 15.92 -1.52
N LEU A 17 -7.82 16.08 -0.63
CA LEU A 17 -7.93 15.24 0.56
C LEU A 17 -8.11 13.76 0.22
N VAL A 18 -8.88 13.43 -0.82
CA VAL A 18 -9.04 12.05 -1.28
C VAL A 18 -7.72 11.50 -1.81
N ALA A 19 -6.99 12.25 -2.64
CA ALA A 19 -5.75 11.81 -3.25
C ALA A 19 -4.58 11.66 -2.24
N ASP A 20 -4.53 12.55 -1.24
CA ASP A 20 -3.43 12.65 -0.27
C ASP A 20 -3.82 12.15 1.14
N VAL A 21 -4.85 11.31 1.25
CA VAL A 21 -5.29 10.85 2.58
C VAL A 21 -4.23 9.95 3.24
N SER A 22 -3.89 10.26 4.49
CA SER A 22 -3.08 9.42 5.37
C SER A 22 -3.83 9.22 6.69
N PHE A 23 -3.77 7.99 7.21
CA PHE A 23 -4.44 7.60 8.44
C PHE A 23 -4.03 8.49 9.63
N ARG A 24 -2.76 8.92 9.68
CA ARG A 24 -2.23 9.71 10.82
C ARG A 24 -2.38 11.21 10.65
N GLU A 25 -2.36 11.71 9.42
CA GLU A 25 -2.11 13.12 9.17
C GLU A 25 -3.42 13.89 8.97
N ASN A 26 -4.31 13.41 8.12
CA ASN A 26 -5.43 14.20 7.62
C ASN A 26 -6.76 13.43 7.48
N LEU A 27 -6.86 12.17 7.94
CA LEU A 27 -8.10 11.39 7.87
C LEU A 27 -9.31 12.09 8.51
N GLN A 28 -9.10 12.82 9.61
CA GLN A 28 -10.12 13.61 10.30
C GLN A 28 -10.70 14.75 9.44
N ASN A 29 -9.98 15.21 8.41
CA ASN A 29 -10.42 16.33 7.58
C ASN A 29 -11.66 15.98 6.74
N PHE A 30 -11.99 14.69 6.60
CA PHE A 30 -13.23 14.24 5.97
C PHE A 30 -14.50 14.71 6.72
N TRP A 31 -14.39 15.10 8.00
CA TRP A 31 -15.52 15.67 8.75
C TRP A 31 -16.11 16.92 8.09
N LYS A 32 -15.32 17.70 7.34
CA LYS A 32 -15.80 18.86 6.57
C LYS A 32 -16.88 18.50 5.54
N TYR A 33 -16.90 17.26 5.07
CA TYR A 33 -17.77 16.78 4.00
C TYR A 33 -18.84 15.80 4.48
N GLN A 34 -18.94 15.55 5.79
CA GLN A 34 -19.84 14.52 6.35
C GLN A 34 -21.33 14.77 6.07
N ALA A 35 -21.73 16.05 5.96
CA ALA A 35 -23.11 16.46 5.71
C ALA A 35 -23.39 16.79 4.24
N ASP A 36 -22.42 16.59 3.35
CA ASP A 36 -22.57 16.87 1.92
C ASP A 36 -22.98 15.58 1.17
N ASP A 37 -24.25 15.50 0.78
CA ASP A 37 -24.78 14.36 0.04
C ASP A 37 -24.19 14.23 -1.38
N THR A 38 -23.61 15.30 -1.94
CA THR A 38 -23.07 15.27 -3.31
C THR A 38 -21.82 14.38 -3.44
N VAL A 39 -21.10 14.15 -2.33
CA VAL A 39 -19.86 13.35 -2.30
C VAL A 39 -20.04 11.95 -1.72
N LYS A 40 -21.25 11.59 -1.29
CA LYS A 40 -21.53 10.38 -0.50
C LYS A 40 -21.37 9.08 -1.28
N ASP A 41 -21.82 9.07 -2.54
CA ASP A 41 -21.87 7.86 -3.38
C ASP A 41 -20.72 7.80 -4.40
N LEU A 42 -19.64 8.56 -4.15
CA LEU A 42 -18.47 8.58 -5.02
C LEU A 42 -17.57 7.37 -4.77
N ASN A 43 -17.01 6.82 -5.85
CA ASN A 43 -15.94 5.83 -5.75
C ASN A 43 -14.60 6.55 -5.45
N LEU A 44 -14.32 6.75 -4.16
CA LEU A 44 -13.14 7.51 -3.71
C LEU A 44 -11.81 6.89 -4.17
N LEU A 45 -11.77 5.57 -4.36
CA LEU A 45 -10.58 4.86 -4.84
C LEU A 45 -10.30 5.17 -6.32
N GLU A 46 -11.34 5.19 -7.13
CA GLU A 46 -11.27 5.56 -8.54
C GLU A 46 -10.98 7.06 -8.71
N LEU A 47 -11.55 7.91 -7.85
CA LEU A 47 -11.25 9.34 -7.82
C LEU A 47 -9.77 9.59 -7.51
N ALA A 48 -9.21 8.94 -6.48
CA ALA A 48 -7.79 9.03 -6.16
C ALA A 48 -6.91 8.57 -7.32
N LEU A 49 -7.25 7.45 -7.98
CA LEU A 49 -6.55 6.96 -9.16
C LEU A 49 -6.61 7.94 -10.34
N ALA A 50 -7.75 8.57 -10.58
CA ALA A 50 -7.98 9.43 -11.74
C ALA A 50 -7.19 10.74 -11.66
N VAL A 51 -6.92 11.22 -10.45
CA VAL A 51 -6.18 12.48 -10.22
C VAL A 51 -4.70 12.26 -9.90
N HIS A 52 -4.30 11.02 -9.63
CA HIS A 52 -2.90 10.70 -9.43
C HIS A 52 -2.11 10.91 -10.74
N PRO A 53 -0.94 11.57 -10.68
CA PRO A 53 -0.16 11.83 -11.88
C PRO A 53 0.39 10.52 -12.49
N ASN A 54 0.38 10.45 -13.82
CA ASN A 54 0.88 9.30 -14.59
C ASN A 54 2.40 9.41 -14.83
N TRP A 55 3.20 9.43 -13.77
CA TRP A 55 4.64 9.21 -13.89
C TRP A 55 5.03 7.93 -13.17
N THR A 56 5.89 7.16 -13.82
CA THR A 56 6.54 5.99 -13.24
C THR A 56 8.01 6.34 -13.04
N LEU A 57 8.55 5.98 -11.89
CA LEU A 57 9.99 6.13 -11.66
C LEU A 57 10.75 5.22 -12.62
N ASP A 58 11.85 5.77 -13.15
CA ASP A 58 12.79 4.98 -13.90
C ASP A 58 13.57 4.11 -12.91
N VAL A 59 13.45 2.80 -13.09
CA VAL A 59 14.03 1.81 -12.19
C VAL A 59 14.88 0.85 -12.98
N THR A 60 16.16 0.81 -12.61
CA THR A 60 17.11 -0.16 -13.13
C THR A 60 17.30 -1.27 -12.11
N LEU A 61 17.05 -2.51 -12.53
CA LEU A 61 17.25 -3.71 -11.73
C LEU A 61 18.59 -4.37 -12.07
N SER A 62 19.14 -5.10 -11.11
CA SER A 62 20.29 -6.00 -11.33
C SER A 62 20.03 -7.07 -12.41
N GLN A 63 18.78 -7.50 -12.58
CA GLN A 63 18.36 -8.41 -13.65
C GLN A 63 18.01 -7.62 -14.91
N LYS A 64 18.89 -7.67 -15.92
CA LYS A 64 18.75 -6.88 -17.16
C LYS A 64 17.49 -7.18 -17.99
N GLU A 65 16.92 -8.37 -17.84
CA GLU A 65 15.73 -8.81 -18.58
C GLU A 65 14.43 -8.54 -17.82
N ALA A 66 14.52 -8.15 -16.55
CA ALA A 66 13.37 -7.89 -15.71
C ALA A 66 12.88 -6.44 -15.91
N ASN A 67 11.60 -6.29 -16.23
CA ASN A 67 10.94 -4.99 -16.25
C ASN A 67 10.11 -4.81 -14.98
N VAL A 68 10.15 -3.63 -14.39
CA VAL A 68 9.31 -3.29 -13.24
C VAL A 68 7.89 -3.02 -13.71
N ILE A 69 6.94 -3.78 -13.18
CA ILE A 69 5.51 -3.50 -13.34
C ILE A 69 5.01 -2.87 -12.05
N TRP A 70 4.66 -1.59 -12.14
CA TRP A 70 4.14 -0.83 -11.02
C TRP A 70 2.66 -1.11 -10.80
N HIS A 71 2.30 -1.47 -9.57
CA HIS A 71 0.94 -1.66 -9.12
C HIS A 71 0.50 -0.49 -8.24
N PRO A 72 -0.56 0.25 -8.61
CA PRO A 72 -1.13 1.24 -7.71
C PRO A 72 -1.84 0.53 -6.55
N VAL A 73 -1.43 0.89 -5.34
CA VAL A 73 -1.97 0.37 -4.09
C VAL A 73 -2.42 1.51 -3.19
N MET A 74 -3.53 1.31 -2.50
CA MET A 74 -4.00 2.25 -1.50
C MET A 74 -3.62 1.75 -0.10
N THR A 75 -2.83 2.54 0.62
CA THR A 75 -2.29 2.17 1.93
C THR A 75 -2.81 3.10 3.03
N GLU A 76 -2.49 2.81 4.29
CA GLU A 76 -2.81 3.72 5.40
C GLU A 76 -1.92 4.98 5.43
N VAL A 77 -0.89 5.08 4.58
CA VAL A 77 -0.02 6.26 4.44
C VAL A 77 -0.30 7.05 3.15
N GLY A 78 -1.33 6.67 2.40
CA GLY A 78 -1.69 7.28 1.11
C GLY A 78 -1.62 6.31 -0.06
N MET A 79 -1.83 6.85 -1.25
CA MET A 79 -1.65 6.14 -2.51
C MET A 79 -0.16 5.90 -2.76
N CYS A 80 0.20 4.69 -3.16
CA CYS A 80 1.57 4.31 -3.48
C CYS A 80 1.62 3.50 -4.77
N LEU A 81 2.79 3.51 -5.42
CA LEU A 81 3.14 2.53 -6.43
C LEU A 81 4.05 1.48 -5.79
N THR A 82 3.76 0.20 -6.02
CA THR A 82 4.56 -0.92 -5.50
C THR A 82 4.90 -1.90 -6.61
N PHE A 83 6.04 -2.57 -6.48
CA PHE A 83 6.42 -3.70 -7.32
C PHE A 83 7.08 -4.76 -6.43
N ASN A 84 7.22 -5.99 -6.96
CA ASN A 84 7.84 -7.11 -6.25
C ASN A 84 7.21 -7.42 -4.87
N SER A 85 5.89 -7.25 -4.75
CA SER A 85 5.11 -7.53 -3.53
C SER A 85 3.96 -8.48 -3.84
N LEU A 86 3.91 -9.62 -3.15
CA LEU A 86 2.79 -10.56 -3.26
C LEU A 86 1.54 -9.99 -2.58
N TYR A 87 1.72 -9.26 -1.48
CA TYR A 87 0.61 -8.73 -0.69
C TYR A 87 0.02 -7.43 -1.24
N ALA A 88 0.57 -6.92 -2.35
CA ALA A 88 -0.03 -5.83 -3.12
C ALA A 88 -1.46 -6.14 -3.56
N GLU A 89 -1.82 -7.42 -3.75
CA GLU A 89 -3.18 -7.84 -4.10
C GLU A 89 -4.24 -7.36 -3.10
N PHE A 90 -3.89 -7.29 -1.81
CA PHE A 90 -4.82 -6.87 -0.76
C PHE A 90 -5.05 -5.36 -0.75
N GLN A 91 -4.15 -4.58 -1.35
CA GLN A 91 -4.23 -3.12 -1.39
C GLN A 91 -4.46 -2.58 -2.80
N TYR A 92 -4.66 -3.45 -3.79
CA TYR A 92 -4.73 -3.10 -5.20
C TYR A 92 -5.92 -2.18 -5.49
N MET A 93 -5.66 -1.04 -6.12
CA MET A 93 -6.67 0.00 -6.30
C MET A 93 -7.65 -0.30 -7.45
N ARG A 94 -7.20 -1.04 -8.47
CA ARG A 94 -8.01 -1.30 -9.67
C ARG A 94 -8.89 -2.53 -9.45
N GLN A 95 -10.00 -2.32 -8.73
CA GLN A 95 -10.93 -3.38 -8.32
C GLN A 95 -11.71 -4.01 -9.49
N ASP A 96 -11.75 -3.32 -10.64
CA ASP A 96 -12.33 -3.77 -11.90
C ASP A 96 -11.47 -4.80 -12.62
N MET A 97 -10.17 -4.83 -12.33
CA MET A 97 -9.23 -5.77 -12.94
C MET A 97 -8.89 -6.92 -12.00
N LYS A 98 -8.82 -8.12 -12.58
CA LYS A 98 -8.33 -9.29 -11.85
C LYS A 98 -6.85 -9.12 -11.54
N TRP A 99 -6.47 -9.30 -10.27
CA TRP A 99 -5.07 -9.38 -9.87
C TRP A 99 -4.38 -10.55 -10.57
N ILE A 100 -3.23 -10.26 -11.20
CA ILE A 100 -2.39 -11.26 -11.85
C ILE A 100 -1.10 -11.34 -11.02
N PRO A 101 -0.89 -12.44 -10.28
CA PRO A 101 0.34 -12.63 -9.53
C PRO A 101 1.55 -12.61 -10.46
N GLN A 102 2.57 -11.87 -10.08
CA GLN A 102 3.84 -11.84 -10.79
C GLN A 102 4.88 -12.65 -10.02
N PRO A 103 5.81 -13.34 -10.71
CA PRO A 103 6.93 -13.98 -10.06
C PRO A 103 7.75 -12.93 -9.32
N LEU A 104 8.18 -13.27 -8.10
CA LEU A 104 9.08 -12.40 -7.34
C LEU A 104 10.44 -12.32 -8.03
N LEU A 105 11.00 -11.12 -8.05
CA LEU A 105 12.38 -10.90 -8.44
C LEU A 105 13.29 -11.58 -7.42
N GLN A 106 14.09 -12.53 -7.89
CA GLN A 106 15.01 -13.29 -7.06
C GLN A 106 16.45 -12.97 -7.42
N CYS A 107 17.27 -12.69 -6.41
CA CYS A 107 18.70 -12.52 -6.60
C CYS A 107 19.46 -13.76 -6.14
N HIS A 108 20.56 -14.06 -6.82
CA HIS A 108 21.44 -15.14 -6.40
C HIS A 108 22.29 -14.68 -5.21
N TYR A 109 22.24 -15.38 -4.08
CA TYR A 109 22.95 -15.00 -2.86
C TYR A 109 24.46 -14.78 -3.06
N HIS A 110 25.10 -15.56 -3.94
CA HIS A 110 26.54 -15.48 -4.21
C HIS A 110 26.96 -14.45 -5.26
N SER A 111 26.04 -13.85 -6.03
CA SER A 111 26.43 -12.96 -7.14
C SER A 111 26.89 -11.58 -6.66
N GLY A 112 26.62 -11.20 -5.41
CA GLY A 112 27.04 -9.93 -4.82
C GLY A 112 26.45 -8.67 -5.48
N GLN A 113 25.59 -8.81 -6.47
CA GLN A 113 25.06 -7.73 -7.30
C GLN A 113 23.54 -7.80 -7.35
N CYS A 114 22.88 -7.65 -6.19
CA CYS A 114 21.44 -7.51 -6.11
C CYS A 114 21.11 -6.06 -5.77
N TYR A 115 20.85 -5.25 -6.78
CA TYR A 115 20.56 -3.84 -6.59
C TYR A 115 19.28 -3.41 -7.30
N VAL A 116 18.74 -2.31 -6.78
CA VAL A 116 17.71 -1.50 -7.42
C VAL A 116 18.24 -0.08 -7.44
N ARG A 117 18.24 0.52 -8.63
CA ARG A 117 18.53 1.94 -8.82
C ARG A 117 17.24 2.65 -9.23
N VAL A 118 16.95 3.76 -8.58
CA VAL A 118 15.77 4.59 -8.82
C VAL A 118 16.25 6.00 -9.16
N ASP A 119 15.88 6.49 -10.33
CA ASP A 119 16.23 7.83 -10.79
C ASP A 119 15.01 8.75 -10.62
N SER A 120 15.13 9.79 -9.80
CA SER A 120 14.08 10.79 -9.65
C SER A 120 14.43 12.08 -10.39
N GLN A 121 13.67 12.39 -11.45
CA GLN A 121 13.96 13.58 -12.27
C GLN A 121 13.38 14.87 -11.70
N SER A 122 12.10 14.86 -11.32
CA SER A 122 11.35 16.10 -11.04
C SER A 122 10.50 16.08 -9.78
N THR A 123 10.44 14.95 -9.06
CA THR A 123 9.57 14.81 -7.89
C THR A 123 10.33 14.24 -6.68
N ALA A 124 9.98 14.68 -5.49
CA ALA A 124 10.47 14.02 -4.29
C ALA A 124 9.71 12.71 -4.10
N VAL A 125 10.41 11.62 -3.80
CA VAL A 125 9.80 10.30 -3.59
C VAL A 125 10.18 9.74 -2.24
N ARG A 126 9.16 9.51 -1.43
CA ARG A 126 9.26 8.74 -0.20
C ARG A 126 9.09 7.25 -0.51
N TYR A 127 10.02 6.41 -0.07
CA TYR A 127 10.01 4.98 -0.39
C TYR A 127 10.02 4.08 0.85
N PHE A 128 9.49 2.87 0.67
CA PHE A 128 9.42 1.82 1.69
C PHE A 128 10.02 0.55 1.11
N VAL A 129 10.95 -0.04 1.84
CA VAL A 129 11.54 -1.36 1.55
C VAL A 129 11.05 -2.33 2.61
N HIS A 130 10.39 -3.40 2.16
CA HIS A 130 9.87 -4.45 3.04
C HIS A 130 9.89 -5.82 2.35
N SER A 131 9.56 -6.86 3.11
CA SER A 131 9.38 -8.22 2.59
C SER A 131 8.27 -8.27 1.52
N PRO A 132 8.34 -9.16 0.51
CA PRO A 132 7.23 -9.37 -0.43
C PRO A 132 5.93 -9.85 0.24
N TYR A 133 6.02 -10.34 1.48
CA TYR A 133 4.90 -10.77 2.33
C TYR A 133 4.56 -9.69 3.38
N GLU A 134 4.69 -8.42 3.05
CA GLU A 134 4.41 -7.31 3.97
C GLU A 134 3.80 -6.12 3.21
N ILE A 135 3.22 -5.18 3.96
CA ILE A 135 2.62 -3.95 3.42
C ILE A 135 3.02 -2.73 4.26
N SER A 136 3.00 -1.55 3.64
CA SER A 136 3.09 -0.27 4.37
C SER A 136 1.77 0.09 5.03
N THR A 137 1.83 0.46 6.31
CA THR A 137 0.67 0.82 7.15
C THR A 137 0.94 2.10 7.94
N ALA A 138 -0.04 2.55 8.72
CA ALA A 138 0.08 3.74 9.54
C ALA A 138 1.27 3.68 10.53
N ILE A 139 1.75 2.49 10.90
CA ILE A 139 2.89 2.35 11.82
C ILE A 139 4.23 2.14 11.11
N SER A 140 4.22 2.01 9.79
CA SER A 140 5.42 1.85 8.98
C SER A 140 6.14 3.19 8.89
N ASN A 141 7.43 3.21 9.23
CA ASN A 141 8.27 4.35 8.93
C ASN A 141 8.81 4.22 7.50
N PRO A 142 8.91 5.33 6.76
CA PRO A 142 9.60 5.34 5.47
C PRO A 142 11.03 4.82 5.62
N THR A 143 11.50 4.08 4.63
CA THR A 143 12.91 3.66 4.60
C THR A 143 13.81 4.85 4.26
N GLY A 144 13.31 5.75 3.40
CA GLY A 144 13.99 7.00 3.08
C GLY A 144 13.19 7.85 2.10
N GLU A 145 13.87 8.87 1.59
CA GLU A 145 13.36 9.80 0.59
C GLU A 145 14.44 10.05 -0.47
N VAL A 146 14.01 10.33 -1.70
CA VAL A 146 14.84 10.72 -2.85
C VAL A 146 14.36 12.08 -3.32
N LEU A 147 15.23 13.08 -3.37
CA LEU A 147 14.85 14.42 -3.80
C LEU A 147 14.87 14.53 -5.34
N PRO A 148 14.22 15.57 -5.92
CA PRO A 148 14.29 15.82 -7.35
C PRO A 148 15.74 16.00 -7.82
N GLY A 149 16.13 15.26 -8.87
CA GLY A 149 17.48 15.28 -9.43
C GLY A 149 18.46 14.34 -8.73
N GLU A 150 18.02 13.59 -7.71
CA GLU A 150 18.84 12.58 -7.04
C GLU A 150 18.62 11.18 -7.63
N GLU A 151 19.65 10.35 -7.45
CA GLU A 151 19.65 8.93 -7.76
C GLU A 151 19.77 8.14 -6.46
N LEU A 152 18.90 7.15 -6.29
CA LEU A 152 18.97 6.20 -5.19
C LEU A 152 19.47 4.86 -5.70
N VAL A 153 20.56 4.35 -5.11
CA VAL A 153 21.05 2.99 -5.34
C VAL A 153 20.94 2.19 -4.05
N ILE A 154 20.18 1.09 -4.08
CA ILE A 154 20.01 0.18 -2.95
C ILE A 154 20.66 -1.17 -3.30
N ASP A 155 21.69 -1.54 -2.55
CA ASP A 155 22.27 -2.88 -2.56
C ASP A 155 21.61 -3.78 -1.51
N TYR A 156 20.99 -4.86 -1.95
CA TYR A 156 20.26 -5.79 -1.09
C TYR A 156 21.15 -6.95 -0.64
N LYS A 157 21.23 -7.11 0.68
CA LYS A 157 21.70 -8.34 1.33
C LYS A 157 20.55 -8.93 2.14
N VAL A 158 19.84 -9.89 1.55
CA VAL A 158 18.68 -10.52 2.19
C VAL A 158 19.13 -11.72 3.03
N VAL A 159 18.68 -11.77 4.28
CA VAL A 159 18.85 -12.92 5.17
C VAL A 159 17.46 -13.45 5.51
N GLU A 160 17.20 -14.70 5.15
CA GLU A 160 15.95 -15.38 5.50
C GLU A 160 16.19 -16.33 6.68
N ILE A 161 15.33 -16.24 7.69
CA ILE A 161 15.34 -17.16 8.83
C ILE A 161 14.14 -18.08 8.68
N GLN A 162 14.40 -19.36 8.44
CA GLN A 162 13.35 -20.39 8.35
C GLN A 162 13.29 -21.20 9.64
N ALA A 163 12.06 -21.45 10.10
CA ALA A 163 11.81 -22.37 11.20
C ALA A 163 11.88 -23.83 10.70
N SER A 164 12.25 -24.76 11.59
CA SER A 164 12.15 -26.20 11.28
C SER A 164 10.72 -26.55 10.86
N PRO A 165 10.53 -27.41 9.84
CA PRO A 165 9.20 -27.84 9.40
C PRO A 165 8.34 -28.42 10.54
N SER A 166 8.97 -29.03 11.54
CA SER A 166 8.29 -29.56 12.73
C SER A 166 7.52 -28.51 13.54
N VAL A 167 7.99 -27.25 13.54
CA VAL A 167 7.34 -26.13 14.24
C VAL A 167 5.97 -25.82 13.64
N LYS A 168 5.78 -26.06 12.34
CA LYS A 168 4.49 -25.83 11.65
C LYS A 168 3.38 -26.77 12.13
N GLY A 169 3.74 -27.93 12.68
CA GLY A 169 2.79 -28.86 13.30
C GLY A 169 2.28 -28.42 14.68
N LEU A 170 2.93 -27.43 15.32
CA LEU A 170 2.49 -26.91 16.62
C LEU A 170 1.31 -25.96 16.45
N ARG A 171 0.38 -26.00 17.42
CA ARG A 171 -0.72 -25.03 17.48
C ARG A 171 -0.17 -23.62 17.60
N THR A 172 -0.89 -22.65 17.03
CA THR A 172 -0.49 -21.23 17.00
C THR A 172 -0.24 -20.69 18.42
N GLU A 173 -1.00 -21.13 19.43
CA GLU A 173 -0.81 -20.73 20.83
C GLU A 173 0.49 -21.27 21.44
N GLN A 174 0.96 -22.44 20.98
CA GLN A 174 2.19 -23.06 21.47
C GLN A 174 3.43 -22.37 20.89
N ARG A 175 3.42 -22.05 19.59
CA ARG A 175 4.54 -21.39 18.91
C ARG A 175 4.51 -19.86 18.97
N ARG A 176 3.38 -19.27 19.34
CA ARG A 176 3.16 -17.81 19.51
C ARG A 176 3.52 -16.96 18.27
N CYS A 177 3.52 -17.57 17.08
CA CYS A 177 3.74 -16.90 15.80
C CYS A 177 2.77 -17.46 14.76
N LYS A 178 2.62 -16.73 13.64
CA LYS A 178 1.84 -17.17 12.47
C LYS A 178 2.71 -17.18 11.22
N TYR A 179 2.44 -18.13 10.32
CA TYR A 179 3.05 -18.24 9.00
C TYR A 179 2.26 -17.40 7.98
N PRO A 180 2.90 -17.00 6.87
CA PRO A 180 2.25 -16.25 5.80
C PRO A 180 0.96 -16.89 5.23
N ASP A 181 0.85 -18.22 5.27
CA ASP A 181 -0.30 -18.97 4.77
C ASP A 181 -1.43 -19.16 5.79
N GLU A 182 -1.29 -18.64 7.01
CA GLU A 182 -2.33 -18.70 8.04
C GLU A 182 -3.27 -17.50 7.99
N TRP A 183 -4.42 -17.66 7.36
CA TRP A 183 -5.32 -16.56 7.00
C TRP A 183 -5.80 -15.74 8.21
N ILE A 184 -5.95 -14.43 7.99
CA ILE A 184 -6.52 -13.49 8.97
C ILE A 184 -8.05 -13.54 8.90
N SER A 185 -8.61 -13.60 7.70
CA SER A 185 -10.05 -13.70 7.43
C SER A 185 -10.29 -14.23 6.01
N ASP A 186 -11.55 -14.49 5.64
CA ASP A 186 -11.89 -14.96 4.29
C ASP A 186 -11.48 -13.98 3.19
N SER A 187 -11.36 -12.69 3.52
CA SER A 187 -10.98 -11.62 2.60
C SER A 187 -9.48 -11.37 2.54
N ILE A 188 -8.76 -11.75 3.59
CA ILE A 188 -7.31 -11.62 3.69
C ILE A 188 -6.75 -13.01 3.98
N ARG A 189 -6.56 -13.77 2.91
CA ARG A 189 -6.08 -15.16 2.91
C ARG A 189 -4.56 -15.24 3.03
N ALA A 190 -4.00 -14.42 3.91
CA ALA A 190 -2.58 -14.25 4.13
C ALA A 190 -2.35 -13.67 5.53
N TYR A 191 -1.11 -13.77 6.02
CA TYR A 191 -0.71 -13.12 7.27
C TYR A 191 0.61 -12.37 7.13
N SER A 192 0.57 -11.10 7.51
CA SER A 192 1.72 -10.36 8.01
C SER A 192 1.30 -9.61 9.27
N PHE A 193 2.29 -9.11 10.01
CA PHE A 193 2.00 -8.26 11.17
C PHE A 193 1.21 -7.01 10.76
N SER A 194 1.62 -6.35 9.68
CA SER A 194 0.98 -5.10 9.24
C SER A 194 -0.41 -5.35 8.63
N LEU A 195 -0.61 -6.43 7.87
CA LEU A 195 -1.94 -6.84 7.40
C LEU A 195 -2.88 -7.12 8.58
N CYS A 196 -2.41 -7.83 9.61
CA CYS A 196 -3.20 -8.12 10.79
C CYS A 196 -3.60 -6.84 11.53
N GLN A 197 -2.69 -5.88 11.68
CA GLN A 197 -2.98 -4.61 12.32
C GLN A 197 -3.97 -3.76 11.52
N MET A 198 -3.77 -3.62 10.22
CA MET A 198 -4.69 -2.86 9.35
C MET A 198 -6.09 -3.50 9.38
N HIS A 199 -6.19 -4.83 9.30
CA HIS A 199 -7.45 -5.54 9.43
C HIS A 199 -8.12 -5.31 10.80
N CYS A 200 -7.34 -5.30 11.87
CA CYS A 200 -7.84 -5.00 13.22
C CYS A 200 -8.41 -3.58 13.31
N ARG A 201 -7.68 -2.56 12.80
CA ARG A 201 -8.15 -1.17 12.74
C ARG A 201 -9.44 -1.04 11.93
N SER A 202 -9.50 -1.69 10.77
CA SER A 202 -10.70 -1.69 9.93
C SER A 202 -11.90 -2.30 10.65
N ARG A 203 -11.70 -3.43 11.33
CA ARG A 203 -12.76 -4.09 12.12
C ARG A 203 -13.23 -3.22 13.29
N MET A 204 -12.31 -2.57 14.00
CA MET A 204 -12.65 -1.65 15.08
C MET A 204 -13.44 -0.44 14.56
N ALA A 205 -13.05 0.13 13.41
CA ALA A 205 -13.79 1.23 12.79
C ALA A 205 -15.24 0.83 12.48
N VAL A 206 -15.46 -0.36 11.90
CA VAL A 206 -16.82 -0.86 11.65
C VAL A 206 -17.58 -1.11 12.96
N MET A 207 -16.92 -1.68 13.97
CA MET A 207 -17.54 -2.00 15.26
C MET A 207 -17.98 -0.76 16.04
N PHE A 208 -17.18 0.31 16.05
CA PHE A 208 -17.46 1.52 16.84
C PHE A 208 -18.17 2.62 16.06
N CYS A 209 -17.89 2.75 14.75
CA CYS A 209 -18.39 3.85 13.92
C CYS A 209 -19.41 3.39 12.86
N GLY A 210 -19.55 2.08 12.61
CA GLY A 210 -20.42 1.54 11.56
C GLY A 210 -19.88 1.72 10.14
N CYS A 211 -18.70 2.32 9.97
CA CYS A 211 -18.05 2.55 8.68
C CYS A 211 -16.54 2.28 8.77
N ARG A 212 -15.86 2.23 7.63
CA ARG A 212 -14.40 2.12 7.55
C ARG A 212 -13.85 3.10 6.51
N PRO A 213 -12.59 3.54 6.65
CA PRO A 213 -11.91 4.29 5.59
C PRO A 213 -11.92 3.54 4.26
N TYR A 214 -12.04 4.28 3.15
CA TYR A 214 -12.17 3.68 1.81
C TYR A 214 -10.91 2.93 1.36
N PHE A 215 -9.75 3.26 1.93
CA PHE A 215 -8.46 2.63 1.65
C PHE A 215 -8.23 1.31 2.39
N HIS A 216 -9.14 0.88 3.26
CA HIS A 216 -9.08 -0.45 3.85
C HIS A 216 -9.74 -1.48 2.93
N VAL A 217 -9.16 -2.69 2.89
CA VAL A 217 -9.68 -3.81 2.10
C VAL A 217 -11.15 -4.02 2.41
N LYS A 218 -11.98 -4.09 1.37
CA LYS A 218 -13.37 -4.46 1.55
C LYS A 218 -13.43 -5.91 2.01
N GLY A 219 -13.52 -6.12 3.34
CA GLY A 219 -13.93 -7.40 3.91
C GLY A 219 -15.17 -7.87 3.17
N GLY A 220 -15.13 -9.10 2.67
CA GLY A 220 -16.18 -9.76 1.92
C GLY A 220 -17.50 -9.62 2.66
N LYS A 221 -18.56 -9.37 1.89
CA LYS A 221 -19.92 -9.42 2.42
C LYS A 221 -20.13 -10.85 2.92
N LYS A 222 -20.42 -11.01 4.21
CA LYS A 222 -21.13 -12.19 4.68
C LYS A 222 -22.54 -12.15 4.11
#